data_AF-A0A520R7G6-F1
#
_entry.id   AF-A0A520R7G6-F1
#
_cell.length_a   1.000
_cell.length_b   1.000
_cell.length_c   1.000
_cell.angle_alpha   90.00
_cell.angle_beta   90.00
_cell.angle_gamma   90.00
#
_symmetry.space_group_name_H-M   'P 1'
#
loop_
_entity.id
_entity.type
_entity.pdbx_description
1 polymer ?
#
loop_
_entity_poly.entity_id
_entity_poly.type
_entity_poly.pdbx_seq_one_letter_code
_entity_poly.pdbx_strand_id
1 'polypeptide(L)' 'MRKAGLTHLSLQDLKNLLARVHDGSLPCPFTIKELTDAGLAYLQDRVDFLGGLDERAVRAVLVAVIAERQRSASRS' A
#
# COMPACT_ATOMS: atom_id res chain seq x y z
N MET A 1 18.61 -8.71 4.06
CA MET A 1 18.45 -7.54 3.16
C MET A 1 17.08 -6.93 3.40
N ARG A 2 17.00 -5.66 3.81
CA ARG A 2 15.72 -4.91 3.76
C ARG A 2 15.32 -4.83 2.28
N LYS A 3 14.22 -5.48 1.90
CA LYS A 3 13.69 -5.37 0.53
C LYS A 3 13.15 -3.95 0.37
N ALA A 4 13.61 -3.22 -0.63
CA ALA A 4 13.28 -1.80 -0.81
C ALA A 4 11.83 -1.62 -1.29
N GLY A 5 11.09 -0.73 -0.61
CA GLY A 5 9.78 -0.25 -1.05
C GLY A 5 8.69 -1.32 -1.16
N LEU A 6 7.68 -1.06 -1.99
CA LEU A 6 6.49 -1.92 -2.16
C LEU A 6 6.77 -3.25 -2.90
N THR A 7 7.98 -3.47 -3.40
CA THR A 7 8.34 -4.55 -4.34
C THR A 7 7.92 -5.96 -3.91
N HIS A 8 7.85 -6.21 -2.61
CA HIS A 8 7.59 -7.53 -2.03
C HIS A 8 6.13 -7.74 -1.60
N LEU A 9 5.28 -6.72 -1.67
CA LEU A 9 3.83 -6.89 -1.49
C LEU A 9 3.25 -7.63 -2.68
N SER A 10 2.21 -8.43 -2.45
CA SER A 10 1.46 -9.01 -3.57
C SER A 10 0.64 -7.91 -4.28
N LEU A 11 0.25 -8.15 -5.53
CA LEU A 11 -0.69 -7.24 -6.21
C LEU A 11 -2.03 -7.14 -5.46
N GLN A 12 -2.45 -8.22 -4.80
CA GLN A 12 -3.67 -8.26 -4.01
C GLN A 12 -3.56 -7.40 -2.74
N ASP A 13 -2.42 -7.44 -2.04
CA ASP A 13 -2.18 -6.57 -0.88
C ASP A 13 -2.20 -5.09 -1.27
N LEU A 14 -1.57 -4.74 -2.40
CA LEU A 14 -1.59 -3.36 -2.91
C LEU A 14 -3.01 -2.88 -3.21
N LYS A 15 -3.82 -3.72 -3.85
CA LYS A 15 -5.23 -3.41 -4.15
C LYS A 15 -6.07 -3.29 -2.88
N ASN A 16 -5.85 -4.16 -1.91
CA ASN A 16 -6.55 -4.12 -0.63
C ASN A 16 -6.22 -2.83 0.13
N LEU A 17 -4.93 -2.48 0.21
CA LEU A 17 -4.49 -1.23 0.83
C LEU A 17 -5.09 -0.01 0.13
N LEU A 18 -5.06 0.03 -1.21
CA LEU A 18 -5.67 1.11 -1.98
C LEU A 18 -7.18 1.21 -1.73
N ALA A 19 -7.89 0.08 -1.66
CA ALA A 19 -9.33 0.07 -1.40
C ALA A 19 -9.66 0.69 -0.04
N ARG A 20 -8.91 0.32 1.01
CA ARG A 20 -9.12 0.85 2.38
C ARG A 20 -8.80 2.33 2.52
N VAL A 21 -7.76 2.79 1.82
CA VAL A 21 -7.46 4.23 1.73
C VAL A 21 -8.56 4.95 0.92
N HIS A 22 -9.07 4.31 -0.13
CA HIS A 22 -10.05 4.91 -1.02
C HIS A 22 -11.43 5.08 -0.35
N ASP A 23 -11.88 4.06 0.37
CA ASP A 23 -13.18 4.03 1.07
C ASP A 23 -13.15 4.69 2.46
N GLY A 24 -11.98 5.16 2.91
CA GLY A 24 -11.80 5.87 4.18
C GLY A 24 -11.71 4.95 5.41
N SER A 25 -11.72 3.64 5.24
CA SER A 25 -11.56 2.68 6.35
C SER A 25 -10.11 2.54 6.84
N LEU A 26 -9.13 3.09 6.10
CA LEU A 26 -7.77 3.34 6.57
C LEU A 26 -7.45 4.84 6.43
N PRO A 27 -7.42 5.60 7.53
CA PRO A 27 -7.07 7.03 7.49
C PRO A 27 -5.62 7.24 7.05
N CYS A 28 -5.33 8.39 6.45
CA CYS A 28 -3.97 8.80 6.09
C CYS A 28 -3.62 10.13 6.77
N PRO A 29 -2.41 10.29 7.34
CA PRO A 29 -1.38 9.27 7.48
C PRO A 29 -1.83 8.16 8.44
N PHE A 30 -1.55 6.90 8.10
CA PHE A 30 -1.86 5.77 8.99
C PHE A 30 -0.66 5.43 9.89
N THR A 31 -1.01 4.94 11.07
CA THR A 31 -0.17 4.41 12.12
C THR A 31 -0.28 2.88 12.14
N ILE A 32 0.59 2.23 12.93
CA ILE A 32 0.51 0.78 13.18
C ILE A 32 -0.86 0.41 13.78
N LYS A 33 -1.42 1.29 14.63
CA LYS A 33 -2.75 1.08 15.21
C LYS A 33 -3.82 1.05 14.13
N GLU A 34 -3.83 2.01 13.21
CA GLU A 34 -4.84 2.08 12.15
C GLU A 34 -4.69 0.92 11.15
N LEU A 35 -3.46 0.49 10.84
CA LEU A 35 -3.23 -0.74 10.08
C LEU A 35 -3.81 -1.97 10.80
N THR A 36 -3.64 -2.05 12.12
CA THR A 36 -4.16 -3.16 12.92
C THR A 36 -5.69 -3.15 12.93
N ASP A 37 -6.31 -2.00 13.17
CA ASP A 37 -7.76 -1.82 13.17
C ASP A 37 -8.38 -2.14 11.80
N ALA A 38 -7.66 -1.87 10.71
CA ALA A 38 -8.05 -2.26 9.36
C ALA A 38 -7.80 -3.75 9.03
N GLY A 39 -7.26 -4.55 9.96
CA GLY A 39 -6.91 -5.96 9.70
C GLY A 39 -5.69 -6.15 8.80
N LEU A 40 -4.83 -5.13 8.70
CA LEU A 40 -3.63 -5.06 7.87
C LEU A 40 -2.32 -5.10 8.69
N ALA A 41 -2.36 -5.53 9.95
CA ALA A 41 -1.18 -5.59 10.83
C ALA A 41 0.02 -6.34 10.20
N TYR A 42 -0.26 -7.36 9.37
CA TYR A 42 0.76 -8.13 8.65
C TYR A 42 1.57 -7.32 7.62
N LEU A 43 1.14 -6.09 7.32
CA LEU A 43 1.82 -5.17 6.41
C LEU A 43 2.73 -4.16 7.12
N GLN A 44 2.74 -4.06 8.45
CA GLN A 44 3.40 -2.95 9.18
C GLN A 44 4.85 -2.68 8.74
N ASP A 45 5.66 -3.73 8.59
CA ASP A 45 7.09 -3.62 8.26
C ASP A 45 7.33 -3.43 6.75
N ARG A 46 6.26 -3.49 5.96
CA ARG A 46 6.27 -3.53 4.49
C ARG A 46 5.75 -2.25 3.86
N VAL A 47 5.12 -1.38 4.66
CA VAL A 47 4.50 -0.12 4.22
C VAL A 47 5.02 1.08 5.00
N ASP A 48 6.12 0.93 5.74
CA ASP A 48 6.68 1.99 6.60
C ASP A 48 6.98 3.30 5.83
N PHE A 49 7.45 3.19 4.59
CA PHE A 49 7.76 4.31 3.70
C PHE A 49 6.51 5.04 3.15
N LEU A 50 5.31 4.50 3.36
CA LEU A 50 4.06 5.24 3.15
C LEU A 50 3.65 6.04 4.40
N GLY A 51 4.26 5.73 5.55
CA GLY A 51 4.01 6.44 6.80
C GLY A 51 4.35 7.92 6.68
N GLY A 52 3.44 8.78 7.15
CA GLY A 52 3.59 10.24 7.11
C GLY A 52 3.18 10.88 5.78
N LEU A 53 2.85 10.11 4.74
CA LEU A 53 2.24 10.65 3.52
C LEU A 53 0.77 10.99 3.76
N ASP A 54 0.30 12.05 3.11
CA ASP A 54 -1.13 12.35 3.04
C ASP A 54 -1.86 11.34 2.15
N GLU A 55 -3.20 11.36 2.23
CA GLU A 55 -4.05 10.44 1.49
C GLU A 55 -3.83 10.49 -0.03
N ARG A 56 -3.59 11.69 -0.59
CA ARG A 56 -3.40 11.87 -2.03
C ARG A 56 -2.08 11.24 -2.47
N ALA A 57 -1.01 11.45 -1.70
CA ALA A 57 0.30 10.86 -1.95
C ALA A 57 0.26 9.34 -1.83
N VAL A 58 -0.38 8.78 -0.80
CA VAL A 58 -0.56 7.32 -0.65
C VAL A 58 -1.31 6.74 -1.85
N ARG A 59 -2.46 7.32 -2.22
CA ARG A 59 -3.24 6.87 -3.39
C ARG A 59 -2.41 6.91 -4.67
N ALA A 60 -1.69 8.01 -4.92
CA ALA A 60 -0.85 8.17 -6.11
C ALA A 60 0.22 7.08 -6.21
N VAL A 61 0.93 6.80 -5.12
CA VAL A 61 1.97 5.76 -5.06
C VAL A 61 1.36 4.37 -5.33
N LEU A 62 0.25 4.03 -4.66
CA LEU A 62 -0.38 2.71 -4.82
C LEU A 62 -0.90 2.49 -6.25
N VAL A 63 -1.57 3.49 -6.83
CA VAL A 63 -2.06 3.41 -8.22
C VAL A 63 -0.90 3.24 -9.20
N ALA A 64 0.17 4.03 -9.06
CA ALA A 64 1.33 3.94 -9.93
C ALA A 64 1.98 2.54 -9.89
N VAL A 65 2.22 2.00 -8.69
CA VAL A 65 2.84 0.67 -8.53
C VAL A 65 1.92 -0.45 -9.05
N ILE A 66 0.61 -0.36 -8.84
CA ILE A 66 -0.36 -1.33 -9.38
C ILE A 66 -0.32 -1.31 -10.91
N ALA A 67 -0.38 -0.13 -11.52
CA ALA A 67 -0.40 0.03 -12.97
C ALA A 67 0.91 -0.49 -13.61
N GLU A 68 2.06 -0.18 -13.01
CA GLU A 68 3.37 -0.67 -13.47
C GLU A 68 3.42 -2.20 -13.48
N ARG A 69 2.94 -2.85 -12.39
CA ARG A 69 2.96 -4.31 -12.29
C ARG A 69 2.02 -4.98 -13.28
N GLN A 70 0.83 -4.43 -13.49
CA GLN A 70 -0.11 -4.95 -14.48
C GLN A 70 0.47 -4.84 -15.89
N ARG A 71 1.12 -3.71 -16.20
CA ARG A 71 1.80 -3.52 -17.48
C ARG A 71 2.93 -4.54 -17.67
N SER A 72 3.74 -4.79 -16.65
CA SER A 72 4.83 -5.78 -16.71
C SER A 72 4.31 -7.21 -16.87
N ALA A 73 3.21 -7.56 -16.19
CA ALA A 73 2.57 -8.88 -16.33
C ALA A 73 1.99 -9.11 -17.73
N SER A 74 1.42 -8.08 -18.36
CA SER A 74 0.87 -8.18 -19.73
C SER A 74 1.91 -8.31 -20.84
N ARG A 75 3.20 -8.09 -20.52
CA ARG A 75 4.33 -8.18 -21.45
C ARG A 75 5.12 -9.48 -21.34
N SER A 76 4.75 -10.36 -20.40
CA SER A 76 5.35 -11.68 -20.18
C SER A 76 4.47 -12.77 -20.79
#